data_AF-I3R9L5-F1
#
_entry.id   AF-I3R9L5-F1
#
_cell.length_a   1.000
_cell.length_b   1.000
_cell.length_c   1.000
_cell.angle_alpha   90.00
_cell.angle_beta   90.00
_cell.angle_gamma   90.00
#
_symmetry.space_group_name_H-M   'P 1'
#
loop_
_entity.id
_entity.type
_entity.pdbx_description
1 polymer ?
#
loop_
_entity_poly.entity_id
_entity_poly.type
_entity_poly.pdbx_seq_one_letter_code
_entity_poly.pdbx_strand_id
1 'polypeptide(L)'
;MNYRPPSLDEFTQLRRGLPALAALLFVSALLLPMWSITVHAAQYPNEILHLDLFAYPHIRGDYVEMARLNKYIGFYYPDPVYWQPNYEPKAAAVDVPEWSLGPLAFLVVAATGLFVSIAPTVEKLKRGLRYQLAGAITVFTVMVVDIQYRLYQTGHSLDPEAPVIGVDPFTPPLWGKYEVANITSYSRFGTGAYLTIVAIGLLFVAYYYRDTDATLSTLVASGRRRIAGGRTSAPDEARTQDGEPNVPTDQQ
;
A
#
# COMPACT_ATOMS: atom_id res chain seq x y z
N MET A 1 -36.83 -0.29 15.88
CA MET A 1 -35.67 0.63 15.94
C MET A 1 -35.51 1.21 14.55
N ASN A 2 -35.90 2.47 14.33
CA ASN A 2 -35.92 3.07 13.00
C ASN A 2 -34.50 3.41 12.56
N TYR A 3 -34.02 2.78 11.49
CA TYR A 3 -32.74 3.10 10.89
C TYR A 3 -32.81 4.51 10.28
N ARG A 4 -31.95 5.41 10.75
CA ARG A 4 -31.75 6.72 10.13
C ARG A 4 -30.36 6.70 9.45
N PRO A 5 -30.27 6.83 8.13
CA PRO A 5 -28.98 6.94 7.46
C PRO A 5 -28.25 8.20 7.95
N PRO A 6 -26.90 8.16 8.02
CA PRO A 6 -26.12 9.32 8.41
C PRO A 6 -26.34 10.50 7.45
N SER A 7 -26.39 11.70 8.01
CA SER A 7 -26.51 12.96 7.28
C SER A 7 -25.20 13.31 6.56
N LEU A 8 -25.25 14.21 5.57
CA LEU A 8 -24.06 14.65 4.83
C LEU A 8 -23.00 15.27 5.75
N ASP A 9 -23.42 15.98 6.81
CA ASP A 9 -22.52 16.56 7.79
C ASP A 9 -21.73 15.47 8.56
N GLU A 10 -22.37 14.36 8.91
CA GLU A 10 -21.71 13.23 9.57
C GLU A 10 -20.70 12.53 8.65
N PHE A 11 -20.90 12.51 7.34
CA PHE A 11 -19.92 11.98 6.39
C PHE A 11 -18.65 12.83 6.28
N THR A 12 -18.71 14.12 6.64
CA THR A 12 -17.51 14.97 6.70
C THR A 12 -16.59 14.59 7.86
N GLN A 13 -17.09 13.82 8.83
CA GLN A 13 -16.28 13.30 9.92
C GLN A 13 -15.28 12.28 9.39
N LEU A 14 -14.03 12.38 9.84
CA LEU A 14 -12.94 11.52 9.38
C LEU A 14 -13.26 10.02 9.57
N ARG A 15 -13.92 9.68 10.67
CA ARG A 15 -14.32 8.30 11.00
C ARG A 15 -15.33 7.67 10.03
N ARG A 16 -16.01 8.47 9.19
CA ARG A 16 -16.97 7.99 8.17
C ARG A 16 -16.48 8.27 6.75
N GLY A 17 -15.94 9.46 6.49
CA GLY A 17 -15.45 9.84 5.17
C GLY A 17 -14.21 9.06 4.72
N LEU A 18 -13.26 8.80 5.64
CA LEU A 18 -12.01 8.14 5.28
C LEU A 18 -12.19 6.65 4.89
N PRO A 19 -13.04 5.84 5.55
CA PRO A 19 -13.35 4.49 5.08
C PRO A 19 -14.00 4.46 3.68
N ALA A 20 -14.87 5.42 3.37
CA ALA A 20 -15.49 5.52 2.05
C ALA A 20 -14.46 5.91 0.97
N LEU A 21 -13.57 6.86 1.28
CA LEU A 21 -12.46 7.21 0.39
C LEU A 21 -11.49 6.03 0.21
N ALA A 22 -11.15 5.32 1.29
CA ALA A 22 -10.31 4.13 1.23
C ALA A 22 -10.92 3.04 0.34
N ALA A 23 -12.24 2.81 0.43
CA ALA A 23 -12.94 1.89 -0.45
C ALA A 23 -12.81 2.26 -1.92
N LEU A 24 -12.97 3.54 -2.26
CA LEU A 24 -12.74 4.03 -3.62
C LEU A 24 -11.29 3.78 -4.07
N LEU A 25 -10.31 4.06 -3.22
CA LEU A 25 -8.90 3.83 -3.52
C LEU A 25 -8.57 2.36 -3.74
N PHE A 26 -9.14 1.43 -2.95
CA PHE A 26 -8.97 0.00 -3.18
C PHE A 26 -9.52 -0.44 -4.54
N VAL A 27 -10.70 0.05 -4.92
CA VAL A 27 -11.28 -0.25 -6.25
C VAL A 27 -10.42 0.36 -7.37
N SER A 28 -9.96 1.60 -7.20
CA SER A 28 -9.07 2.25 -8.17
C SER A 28 -7.71 1.57 -8.29
N ALA A 29 -7.20 0.96 -7.21
CA ALA A 29 -5.93 0.24 -7.22
C ALA A 29 -5.93 -0.95 -8.18
N LEU A 30 -7.09 -1.58 -8.42
CA LEU A 30 -7.24 -2.68 -9.38
C LEU A 30 -6.96 -2.28 -10.83
N LEU A 31 -7.06 -0.99 -11.15
CA LEU A 31 -6.81 -0.45 -12.49
C LEU A 31 -5.33 -0.14 -12.74
N LEU A 32 -4.50 -0.26 -11.70
CA LEU A 32 -3.10 0.15 -11.69
C LEU A 32 -2.18 -1.06 -11.44
N PRO A 33 -0.92 -1.01 -11.90
CA PRO A 33 0.03 -2.07 -11.64
C PRO A 33 0.34 -2.15 -10.14
N MET A 34 0.32 -3.36 -9.60
CA MET A 34 0.67 -3.66 -8.21
C MET A 34 2.19 -3.86 -8.07
N TRP A 35 2.82 -4.42 -9.10
CA TRP A 35 4.23 -4.74 -9.10
C TRP A 35 4.84 -4.40 -10.45
N SER A 36 6.01 -3.77 -10.45
CA SER A 36 6.73 -3.36 -11.65
C SER A 36 8.14 -3.93 -11.60
N ILE A 37 8.55 -4.58 -12.68
CA ILE A 37 9.85 -5.22 -12.83
C ILE A 37 10.53 -4.65 -14.06
N THR A 38 11.78 -4.25 -13.88
CA THR A 38 12.64 -3.77 -14.96
C THR A 38 13.79 -4.75 -15.14
N VAL A 39 14.02 -5.24 -16.36
CA VAL A 39 14.97 -6.31 -16.63
C VAL A 39 16.00 -5.88 -17.68
N HIS A 40 17.26 -6.17 -17.37
CA HIS A 40 18.40 -6.02 -18.25
C HIS A 40 18.97 -7.41 -18.55
N ALA A 41 19.00 -7.79 -19.82
CA ALA A 41 19.50 -9.10 -20.25
C ALA A 41 20.53 -8.93 -21.37
N ALA A 42 21.56 -9.78 -21.39
CA ALA A 42 22.57 -9.76 -22.45
C ALA A 42 21.98 -10.01 -23.85
N GLN A 43 20.87 -10.74 -23.93
CA GLN A 43 20.13 -11.04 -25.15
C GLN A 43 19.39 -9.82 -25.73
N TYR A 44 19.12 -8.80 -24.90
CA TYR A 44 18.49 -7.54 -25.28
C TYR A 44 19.40 -6.37 -24.87
N PRO A 45 20.60 -6.22 -25.47
CA PRO A 45 21.62 -5.31 -24.95
C PRO A 45 21.25 -3.82 -25.08
N ASN A 46 20.35 -3.49 -26.00
CA ASN A 46 19.92 -2.12 -26.28
C ASN A 46 18.53 -1.80 -25.74
N GLU A 47 17.87 -2.76 -25.08
CA GLU A 47 16.49 -2.63 -24.65
C GLU A 47 16.37 -2.99 -23.17
N ILE A 48 15.55 -2.24 -22.46
CA ILE A 48 15.20 -2.51 -21.07
C ILE A 48 13.78 -3.04 -21.08
N LEU A 49 13.60 -4.28 -20.63
CA LEU A 49 12.28 -4.91 -20.61
C LEU A 49 11.52 -4.45 -19.37
N HIS A 50 10.26 -4.06 -19.55
CA HIS A 50 9.39 -3.59 -18.48
C HIS A 50 8.19 -4.51 -18.32
N LEU A 51 7.90 -4.91 -17.08
CA LEU A 51 6.75 -5.75 -16.75
C LEU A 51 5.96 -5.13 -15.62
N ASP A 52 4.67 -5.02 -15.84
CA ASP A 52 3.72 -4.47 -14.90
C ASP A 52 2.65 -5.52 -14.58
N LEU A 53 2.63 -6.03 -13.35
CA LEU A 53 1.70 -7.04 -12.89
C LEU A 53 0.55 -6.41 -12.12
N PHE A 54 -0.66 -6.91 -12.38
CA PHE A 54 -1.90 -6.41 -11.78
C PHE A 54 -2.35 -7.28 -10.60
N ALA A 55 -3.32 -6.78 -9.84
CA ALA A 55 -3.97 -7.53 -8.76
C ALA A 55 -4.78 -8.75 -9.26
N TYR A 56 -4.84 -8.97 -10.57
CA TYR A 56 -5.46 -10.10 -11.25
C TYR A 56 -4.50 -10.65 -12.31
N PRO A 57 -4.76 -11.84 -12.89
CA PRO A 57 -3.87 -12.55 -13.83
C PRO A 57 -3.62 -11.82 -15.15
N HIS A 58 -2.93 -10.69 -15.08
CA HIS A 58 -2.67 -9.81 -16.18
C HIS A 58 -1.32 -9.15 -16.00
N ILE A 59 -0.51 -9.21 -17.06
CA ILE A 59 0.83 -8.65 -17.12
C ILE A 59 0.91 -7.73 -18.32
N ARG A 60 1.34 -6.49 -18.13
CA ARG A 60 1.54 -5.52 -19.20
C ARG A 60 3.03 -5.31 -19.46
N GLY A 61 3.37 -4.86 -20.66
CA GLY A 61 4.74 -4.56 -21.09
C GLY A 61 5.33 -5.70 -21.91
N ASP A 62 6.63 -5.94 -21.77
CA ASP A 62 7.41 -6.87 -22.58
C ASP A 62 7.35 -8.30 -22.04
N TYR A 63 6.14 -8.74 -21.68
CA TYR A 63 5.91 -10.02 -21.00
C TYR A 63 6.20 -11.21 -21.91
N VAL A 64 6.09 -11.04 -23.24
CA VAL A 64 6.39 -12.08 -24.24
C VAL A 64 7.90 -12.29 -24.36
N GLU A 65 8.66 -11.20 -24.43
CA GLU A 65 10.12 -11.18 -24.47
C GLU A 65 10.68 -11.81 -23.20
N MET A 66 10.12 -11.44 -22.05
CA MET A 66 10.48 -12.07 -20.78
C MET A 66 10.11 -13.55 -20.69
N ALA A 67 8.97 -13.97 -21.22
CA ALA A 67 8.63 -15.40 -21.27
C ALA A 67 9.65 -16.18 -22.12
N ARG A 68 10.15 -15.60 -23.23
CA ARG A 68 11.20 -16.20 -24.06
C ARG A 68 12.52 -16.30 -23.30
N LEU A 69 12.90 -15.27 -22.55
CA LEU A 69 14.10 -15.29 -21.71
C LEU A 69 14.00 -16.34 -20.60
N ASN A 70 12.88 -16.33 -19.88
CA ASN A 70 12.71 -17.18 -18.72
C ASN A 70 12.60 -18.67 -19.10
N LYS A 71 12.12 -18.99 -20.31
CA LYS A 71 12.12 -20.36 -20.85
C LYS A 71 13.51 -21.00 -20.83
N TYR A 72 14.58 -20.23 -21.03
CA TYR A 72 15.94 -20.77 -21.02
C TYR A 72 16.36 -21.29 -19.64
N ILE A 73 15.85 -20.67 -18.57
CA ILE A 73 16.16 -21.04 -17.18
C ILE A 73 15.03 -21.85 -16.52
N GLY A 74 14.01 -22.25 -17.28
CA GLY A 74 12.89 -23.03 -16.77
C GLY A 74 11.97 -22.28 -15.79
N PHE A 75 12.00 -20.95 -15.80
CA PHE A 75 11.14 -20.12 -14.98
C PHE A 75 9.91 -19.72 -15.80
N TYR A 76 8.70 -20.05 -15.35
CA TYR A 76 7.48 -19.72 -16.07
C TYR A 76 6.58 -18.82 -15.24
N TYR A 77 5.76 -17.99 -15.92
CA TYR A 77 4.70 -17.28 -15.22
C TYR A 77 3.72 -18.28 -14.59
N PRO A 78 3.23 -18.02 -13.37
CA PRO A 78 2.31 -18.93 -12.70
C PRO A 78 1.03 -19.18 -13.48
N ASP A 79 0.39 -20.34 -13.29
CA ASP A 79 -0.94 -20.61 -13.84
C ASP A 79 -2.01 -20.12 -12.86
N PRO A 80 -2.84 -19.13 -13.20
CA PRO A 80 -3.91 -18.64 -12.32
C PRO A 80 -5.11 -19.59 -12.18
N VAL A 81 -5.17 -20.69 -12.94
CA VAL A 81 -6.17 -21.78 -12.94
C VAL A 81 -7.60 -21.35 -13.31
N TYR A 82 -8.16 -20.37 -12.63
CA TYR A 82 -9.55 -19.97 -12.77
C TYR A 82 -9.80 -18.96 -13.89
N TRP A 83 -8.91 -17.97 -14.04
CA TRP A 83 -9.06 -16.89 -15.01
C TRP A 83 -7.95 -16.96 -16.04
N GLN A 84 -8.31 -16.95 -17.33
CA GLN A 84 -7.33 -17.01 -18.39
C GLN A 84 -6.46 -15.74 -18.41
N PRO A 85 -5.12 -15.85 -18.26
CA PRO A 85 -4.25 -14.70 -18.33
C PRO A 85 -4.00 -14.28 -19.78
N ASN A 86 -3.30 -13.16 -19.97
CA ASN A 86 -2.93 -12.64 -21.30
C ASN A 86 -1.68 -13.30 -21.92
N TYR A 87 -1.17 -14.35 -21.29
CA TYR A 87 -0.13 -15.23 -21.79
C TYR A 87 -0.63 -16.68 -21.75
N GLU A 88 0.10 -17.59 -22.37
CA GLU A 88 -0.22 -19.02 -22.34
C GLU A 88 0.54 -19.70 -21.17
N PRO A 89 -0.16 -20.20 -20.13
CA PRO A 89 0.48 -20.96 -19.06
C PRO A 89 1.16 -22.23 -19.61
N LYS A 90 2.29 -22.60 -19.02
CA LYS A 90 3.01 -23.84 -19.38
C LYS A 90 2.67 -24.91 -18.35
N ALA A 91 2.66 -26.18 -18.78
CA ALA A 91 2.34 -27.31 -17.91
C ALA A 91 3.30 -27.45 -16.71
N ALA A 92 4.53 -26.95 -16.84
CA ALA A 92 5.52 -26.90 -15.77
C ALA A 92 5.43 -25.63 -14.89
N ALA A 93 4.47 -24.74 -15.13
CA ALA A 93 4.25 -23.57 -14.29
C ALA A 93 3.59 -23.97 -12.95
N VAL A 94 3.84 -23.18 -11.91
CA VAL A 94 3.21 -23.38 -10.60
C VAL A 94 1.77 -22.84 -10.63
N ASP A 95 0.83 -23.64 -10.14
CA ASP A 95 -0.57 -23.25 -9.98
C ASP A 95 -0.75 -22.24 -8.83
N VAL A 96 -1.37 -21.11 -9.14
CA VAL A 96 -1.63 -19.95 -8.27
C VAL A 96 -3.10 -19.49 -8.43
N PRO A 97 -4.07 -20.32 -8.02
CA PRO A 97 -5.50 -20.02 -8.14
C PRO A 97 -5.92 -18.72 -7.43
N GLU A 98 -5.26 -18.38 -6.32
CA GLU A 98 -5.56 -17.22 -5.50
C GLU A 98 -5.27 -15.87 -6.20
N TRP A 99 -4.41 -15.83 -7.23
CA TRP A 99 -4.20 -14.60 -8.00
C TRP A 99 -5.46 -14.19 -8.77
N SER A 100 -6.25 -15.17 -9.22
CA SER A 100 -7.58 -14.93 -9.82
C SER A 100 -8.57 -14.33 -8.82
N LEU A 101 -8.35 -14.52 -7.52
CA LEU A 101 -9.22 -14.02 -6.44
C LEU A 101 -8.78 -12.64 -5.92
N GLY A 102 -7.67 -12.09 -6.40
CA GLY A 102 -7.17 -10.78 -5.99
C GLY A 102 -8.22 -9.67 -6.10
N PRO A 103 -8.93 -9.48 -7.24
CA PRO A 103 -10.00 -8.48 -7.33
C PRO A 103 -11.09 -8.65 -6.28
N LEU A 104 -11.48 -9.89 -6.00
CA LEU A 104 -12.50 -10.19 -5.00
C LEU A 104 -12.03 -9.75 -3.60
N ALA A 105 -10.78 -9.99 -3.23
CA ALA A 105 -10.23 -9.53 -1.96
C ALA A 105 -10.31 -8.01 -1.81
N PHE A 106 -9.91 -7.26 -2.84
CA PHE A 106 -10.02 -5.80 -2.87
C PHE A 106 -11.47 -5.31 -2.78
N LEU A 107 -12.38 -5.92 -3.55
CA LEU A 107 -13.80 -5.55 -3.56
C LEU A 107 -14.46 -5.85 -2.21
N VAL A 108 -14.13 -6.97 -1.56
CA VAL A 108 -14.64 -7.29 -0.22
C VAL A 108 -14.16 -6.27 0.79
N VAL A 109 -12.86 -5.95 0.83
CA VAL A 109 -12.31 -4.94 1.76
C VAL A 109 -12.89 -3.55 1.50
N ALA A 110 -13.12 -3.19 0.23
CA ALA A 110 -13.79 -1.94 -0.14
C ALA A 110 -15.25 -1.92 0.33
N ALA A 111 -16.01 -2.99 0.07
CA ALA A 111 -17.41 -3.12 0.46
C ALA A 111 -17.59 -3.07 1.98
N THR A 112 -16.71 -3.73 2.75
CA THR A 112 -16.74 -3.66 4.21
C THR A 112 -16.40 -2.26 4.70
N GLY A 113 -15.48 -1.54 4.04
CA GLY A 113 -15.17 -0.13 4.33
C GLY A 113 -16.38 0.78 4.14
N LEU A 114 -17.10 0.62 3.03
CA LEU A 114 -18.36 1.35 2.77
C LEU A 114 -19.43 0.98 3.80
N PHE A 115 -19.60 -0.30 4.11
CA PHE A 115 -20.55 -0.75 5.12
C PHE A 115 -20.28 -0.15 6.50
N VAL A 116 -19.00 -0.06 6.89
CA VAL A 116 -18.61 0.59 8.16
C VAL A 116 -18.91 2.09 8.13
N SER A 117 -18.71 2.77 7.00
CA SER A 117 -19.00 4.21 6.87
C SER A 117 -20.47 4.57 7.15
N ILE A 118 -21.40 3.68 6.80
CA ILE A 118 -22.85 3.86 6.99
C ILE A 118 -23.37 3.32 8.33
N ALA A 119 -22.50 2.87 9.24
CA ALA A 119 -22.92 2.24 10.49
C ALA A 119 -23.90 3.14 11.29
N PRO A 120 -25.03 2.61 11.78
CA PRO A 120 -26.12 3.41 12.34
C PRO A 120 -25.86 3.93 13.75
N THR A 121 -24.97 3.28 14.50
CA THR A 121 -24.64 3.68 15.88
C THR A 121 -23.14 3.89 16.02
N VAL A 122 -22.76 4.82 16.91
CA VAL A 122 -21.34 5.11 17.20
C VAL A 122 -20.61 3.87 17.71
N GLU A 123 -21.26 3.04 18.52
CA GLU A 123 -20.66 1.80 19.01
C GLU A 123 -20.38 0.80 17.87
N LYS A 124 -21.34 0.61 16.96
CA LYS A 124 -21.15 -0.26 15.77
C LYS A 124 -20.09 0.31 14.83
N LEU A 125 -20.02 1.63 14.69
CA LEU A 125 -18.98 2.30 13.90
C LEU A 125 -17.58 2.02 14.48
N LYS A 126 -17.37 2.23 15.79
CA LYS A 126 -16.07 1.99 16.45
C LYS A 126 -15.63 0.53 16.32
N ARG A 127 -16.54 -0.42 16.55
CA ARG A 127 -16.28 -1.85 16.36
C ARG A 127 -15.98 -2.16 14.89
N GLY A 128 -16.78 -1.61 13.97
CA GLY A 128 -16.61 -1.74 12.53
C GLY A 128 -15.25 -1.25 12.05
N LEU A 129 -14.82 -0.06 12.48
CA LEU A 129 -13.49 0.49 12.15
C LEU A 129 -12.34 -0.40 12.65
N ARG A 130 -12.48 -0.98 13.86
CA ARG A 130 -11.50 -1.92 14.39
C ARG A 130 -11.39 -3.17 13.52
N TYR A 131 -12.52 -3.82 13.21
CA TYR A 131 -12.53 -5.02 12.37
C TYR A 131 -12.12 -4.73 10.92
N GLN A 132 -12.48 -3.56 10.39
CA GLN A 132 -12.08 -3.13 9.06
C GLN A 132 -10.56 -2.96 8.96
N LEU A 133 -9.95 -2.26 9.91
CA LEU A 133 -8.50 -2.05 9.91
C LEU A 133 -7.77 -3.38 10.10
N ALA A 134 -8.18 -4.19 11.08
CA ALA A 134 -7.58 -5.50 11.33
C ALA A 134 -7.76 -6.43 10.12
N GLY A 135 -8.95 -6.49 9.54
CA GLY A 135 -9.26 -7.30 8.37
C GLY A 135 -8.44 -6.88 7.14
N ALA A 136 -8.36 -5.57 6.85
CA ALA A 136 -7.55 -5.06 5.75
C ALA A 136 -6.06 -5.41 5.93
N ILE A 137 -5.49 -5.16 7.11
CA ILE A 137 -4.09 -5.52 7.40
C ILE A 137 -3.88 -7.03 7.22
N THR A 138 -4.75 -7.86 7.77
CA THR A 138 -4.65 -9.32 7.64
C THR A 138 -4.70 -9.74 6.17
N VAL A 139 -5.70 -9.30 5.40
CA VAL A 139 -5.87 -9.67 3.99
C VAL A 139 -4.63 -9.30 3.18
N PHE A 140 -4.15 -8.06 3.28
CA PHE A 140 -3.02 -7.60 2.47
C PHE A 140 -1.68 -8.17 2.95
N THR A 141 -1.53 -8.46 4.25
CA THR A 141 -0.33 -9.15 4.76
C THR A 141 -0.29 -10.59 4.27
N VAL A 142 -1.41 -11.33 4.38
CA VAL A 142 -1.51 -12.70 3.85
C VAL A 142 -1.23 -12.71 2.36
N MET A 143 -1.78 -11.76 1.59
CA MET A 143 -1.52 -11.65 0.16
C MET A 143 -0.03 -11.42 -0.16
N VAL A 144 0.67 -10.55 0.57
CA VAL A 144 2.11 -10.33 0.36
C VAL A 144 2.94 -11.57 0.71
N VAL A 145 2.62 -12.24 1.81
CA VAL A 145 3.28 -13.49 2.24
C VAL A 145 3.06 -14.59 1.21
N ASP A 146 1.83 -14.73 0.74
CA ASP A 146 1.45 -15.72 -0.26
C ASP A 146 2.18 -15.47 -1.59
N ILE A 147 2.20 -14.23 -2.11
CA ILE A 147 2.95 -13.89 -3.33
C ILE A 147 4.43 -14.27 -3.18
N GLN A 148 5.07 -13.97 -2.05
CA GLN A 148 6.48 -14.33 -1.82
C GLN A 148 6.67 -15.84 -1.76
N TYR A 149 5.73 -16.56 -1.15
CA TYR A 149 5.75 -18.02 -1.12
C TYR A 149 5.59 -18.62 -2.52
N ARG A 150 4.72 -18.07 -3.36
CA ARG A 150 4.56 -18.51 -4.75
C ARG A 150 5.80 -18.22 -5.59
N LEU A 151 6.42 -17.05 -5.42
CA LEU A 151 7.70 -16.73 -6.06
C LEU A 151 8.81 -17.71 -5.65
N TYR A 152 8.86 -18.09 -4.36
CA TYR A 152 9.76 -19.14 -3.89
C TYR A 152 9.48 -20.47 -4.57
N GLN A 153 8.21 -20.91 -4.62
CA GLN A 153 7.83 -22.15 -5.28
C GLN A 153 8.23 -22.16 -6.76
N THR A 154 7.95 -21.08 -7.50
CA THR A 154 8.29 -20.96 -8.91
C THR A 154 9.80 -21.03 -9.15
N GLY A 155 10.59 -20.32 -8.34
CA GLY A 155 12.05 -20.31 -8.52
C GLY A 155 12.79 -21.53 -7.96
N HIS A 156 12.13 -22.38 -7.17
CA HIS A 156 12.66 -23.67 -6.69
C HIS A 156 12.09 -24.89 -7.43
N SER A 157 11.16 -24.65 -8.36
CA SER A 157 10.56 -25.68 -9.21
C SER A 157 10.84 -25.35 -10.68
N LEU A 158 12.11 -25.06 -10.99
CA LEU A 158 12.54 -24.77 -12.36
C LEU A 158 12.41 -26.02 -13.23
N ASP A 159 12.01 -25.82 -14.48
CA ASP A 159 11.83 -26.89 -15.46
C ASP A 159 13.16 -27.63 -15.70
N PRO A 160 13.24 -28.94 -15.38
CA PRO A 160 14.46 -29.72 -15.57
C PRO A 160 14.81 -29.93 -17.04
N GLU A 161 13.86 -29.73 -17.96
CA GLU A 161 14.07 -29.83 -19.41
C GLU A 161 14.49 -28.49 -20.04
N ALA A 162 14.71 -27.45 -19.23
CA ALA A 162 15.12 -26.14 -19.74
C ALA A 162 16.49 -26.19 -20.45
N PRO A 163 16.68 -25.39 -21.52
CA PRO A 163 17.94 -25.38 -22.28
C PRO A 163 19.19 -25.05 -21.45
N VAL A 164 19.07 -24.22 -20.42
CA VAL A 164 20.16 -23.90 -19.49
C VAL A 164 19.97 -24.72 -18.22
N ILE A 165 20.74 -25.79 -18.11
CA ILE A 165 20.73 -26.70 -16.96
C ILE A 165 21.68 -26.16 -15.88
N GLY A 166 21.32 -26.33 -14.60
CA GLY A 166 22.18 -25.98 -13.47
C GLY A 166 22.08 -24.53 -12.99
N VAL A 167 20.95 -23.87 -13.27
CA VAL A 167 20.62 -22.59 -12.61
C VAL A 167 20.27 -22.89 -11.16
N ASP A 168 20.96 -22.24 -10.22
CA ASP A 168 20.67 -22.38 -8.80
C ASP A 168 19.25 -21.89 -8.49
N PRO A 169 18.50 -22.60 -7.61
CA PRO A 169 17.21 -22.14 -7.15
C PRO A 169 17.28 -20.71 -6.59
N PHE A 170 16.29 -19.89 -6.91
CA PHE A 170 16.26 -18.49 -6.51
C PHE A 170 14.85 -18.06 -6.13
N THR A 171 14.74 -16.93 -5.44
CA THR A 171 13.45 -16.31 -5.12
C THR A 171 13.47 -14.86 -5.57
N PRO A 172 12.65 -14.46 -6.56
CA PRO A 172 12.51 -13.07 -6.93
C PRO A 172 12.01 -12.24 -5.73
N PRO A 173 12.72 -11.17 -5.31
CA PRO A 173 12.20 -10.29 -4.29
C PRO A 173 11.09 -9.40 -4.86
N LEU A 174 10.05 -9.14 -4.05
CA LEU A 174 9.03 -8.12 -4.37
C LEU A 174 9.63 -6.70 -4.48
N TRP A 175 10.75 -6.44 -3.80
CA TRP A 175 11.43 -5.16 -3.83
C TRP A 175 12.95 -5.34 -3.82
N GLY A 176 13.63 -4.65 -4.72
CA GLY A 176 15.09 -4.61 -4.78
C GLY A 176 15.65 -5.17 -6.09
N LYS A 177 16.97 -5.34 -6.11
CA LYS A 177 17.72 -5.89 -7.25
C LYS A 177 17.98 -7.37 -7.03
N TYR A 178 17.88 -8.18 -8.08
CA TYR A 178 18.32 -9.57 -8.09
C TYR A 178 18.91 -9.93 -9.46
N GLU A 179 19.79 -10.95 -9.47
CA GLU A 179 20.48 -11.42 -10.66
C GLU A 179 20.36 -12.93 -10.74
N VAL A 180 20.02 -13.44 -11.93
CA VAL A 180 19.92 -14.88 -12.20
C VAL A 180 20.56 -15.11 -13.56
N ALA A 181 21.60 -15.95 -13.58
CA ALA A 181 22.46 -16.11 -14.75
C ALA A 181 22.93 -14.74 -15.29
N ASN A 182 22.65 -14.43 -16.56
CA ASN A 182 23.01 -13.16 -17.21
C ASN A 182 21.83 -12.16 -17.29
N ILE A 183 20.85 -12.30 -16.40
CA ILE A 183 19.67 -11.45 -16.33
C ILE A 183 19.69 -10.68 -15.00
N THR A 184 19.71 -9.35 -15.08
CA THR A 184 19.61 -8.46 -13.93
C THR A 184 18.22 -7.84 -13.88
N SER A 185 17.54 -7.99 -12.76
CA SER A 185 16.16 -7.54 -12.58
C SER A 185 16.03 -6.62 -11.38
N TYR A 186 15.17 -5.60 -11.53
CA TYR A 186 14.84 -4.63 -10.49
C TYR A 186 13.34 -4.65 -10.23
N SER A 187 12.97 -5.10 -9.04
CA SER A 187 11.59 -5.18 -8.57
C SER A 187 11.21 -3.96 -7.75
N ARG A 188 10.05 -3.37 -8.04
CA ARG A 188 9.49 -2.23 -7.29
C ARG A 188 7.97 -2.36 -7.16
N PHE A 189 7.42 -1.79 -6.09
CA PHE A 189 5.97 -1.65 -5.99
C PHE A 189 5.44 -0.72 -7.07
N GLY A 190 4.37 -1.16 -7.73
CA GLY A 190 3.64 -0.34 -8.71
C GLY A 190 2.73 0.68 -8.03
N THR A 191 2.13 1.57 -8.83
CA THR A 191 1.26 2.64 -8.32
C THR A 191 0.03 2.11 -7.59
N GLY A 192 -0.52 0.96 -7.99
CA GLY A 192 -1.65 0.31 -7.32
C GLY A 192 -1.29 -0.15 -5.90
N ALA A 193 -0.07 -0.64 -5.69
CA ALA A 193 0.40 -1.02 -4.36
C ALA A 193 0.55 0.21 -3.44
N TYR A 194 1.10 1.32 -3.94
CA TYR A 194 1.14 2.57 -3.17
C TYR A 194 -0.26 3.09 -2.84
N LEU A 195 -1.20 3.01 -3.78
CA LEU A 195 -2.59 3.41 -3.55
C LEU A 195 -3.26 2.56 -2.46
N THR A 196 -2.95 1.26 -2.44
CA THR A 196 -3.39 0.32 -1.40
C THR A 196 -2.81 0.69 -0.03
N ILE A 197 -1.52 1.02 0.04
CA ILE A 197 -0.86 1.48 1.29
C ILE A 197 -1.52 2.77 1.79
N VAL A 198 -1.78 3.74 0.91
CA VAL A 198 -2.48 4.98 1.26
C VAL A 198 -3.87 4.68 1.79
N ALA A 199 -4.64 3.80 1.14
CA ALA A 199 -5.97 3.39 1.59
C ALA A 199 -5.96 2.75 3.00
N ILE A 200 -4.99 1.88 3.30
CA ILE A 200 -4.79 1.32 4.65
C ILE A 200 -4.43 2.44 5.64
N GLY A 201 -3.59 3.39 5.23
CA GLY A 201 -3.27 4.59 6.03
C GLY A 201 -4.51 5.42 6.38
N LEU A 202 -5.43 5.59 5.43
CA LEU A 202 -6.71 6.28 5.68
C LEU A 202 -7.57 5.52 6.70
N LEU A 203 -7.63 4.19 6.62
CA LEU A 203 -8.33 3.36 7.61
C LEU A 203 -7.69 3.50 9.00
N PHE A 204 -6.36 3.57 9.08
CA PHE A 204 -5.66 3.80 10.33
C PHE A 204 -6.03 5.16 10.94
N VAL A 205 -6.03 6.22 10.14
CA VAL A 205 -6.44 7.57 10.58
C VAL A 205 -7.91 7.57 11.03
N ALA A 206 -8.80 6.90 10.28
CA ALA A 206 -10.21 6.76 10.65
C ALA A 206 -10.38 6.06 12.01
N TYR A 207 -9.61 4.99 12.24
CA TYR A 207 -9.59 4.24 13.49
C TYR A 207 -9.01 5.06 14.65
N TYR A 208 -7.98 5.88 14.40
CA TYR A 208 -7.37 6.74 15.41
C TYR A 208 -8.36 7.81 15.89
N TYR A 209 -9.08 8.46 14.98
CA TYR A 209 -10.09 9.48 15.29
C TYR A 209 -11.49 8.92 15.56
N ARG A 210 -11.64 7.60 15.80
CA ARG A 210 -12.94 6.95 16.01
C ARG A 210 -13.76 7.52 17.16
N ASP A 211 -13.09 8.08 18.16
CA ASP A 211 -13.69 8.63 19.39
C ASP A 211 -14.02 10.13 19.28
N THR A 212 -13.72 10.77 18.14
CA THR A 212 -13.94 12.20 17.92
C THR A 212 -14.85 12.44 16.71
N ASP A 213 -15.60 13.54 16.74
CA ASP A 213 -16.36 14.02 15.58
C ASP A 213 -15.49 14.94 14.70
N ALA A 214 -14.18 14.66 14.64
CA ALA A 214 -13.22 15.49 13.94
C ALA A 214 -13.50 15.48 12.44
N THR A 215 -13.41 16.65 11.82
CA THR A 215 -13.55 16.88 10.39
C THR A 215 -12.25 17.44 9.85
N LEU A 216 -12.05 17.42 8.53
CA LEU A 216 -10.84 17.99 7.94
C LEU A 216 -10.67 19.47 8.28
N SER A 217 -11.78 20.23 8.30
CA SER A 217 -11.76 21.67 8.61
C SER A 217 -11.34 21.96 10.06
N THR A 218 -11.78 21.15 11.02
CA THR A 218 -11.40 21.34 12.44
C THR A 218 -9.93 21.01 12.69
N LEU A 219 -9.38 20.00 12.01
CA LEU A 219 -7.94 19.71 12.06
C LEU A 219 -7.09 20.82 11.42
N VAL A 220 -7.47 21.30 10.25
CA VAL A 220 -6.77 22.39 9.56
C VAL A 220 -6.80 23.69 10.39
N ALA A 221 -7.95 24.03 10.98
CA ALA A 221 -8.08 25.20 11.86
C ALA A 221 -7.22 25.08 13.13
N SER A 222 -7.08 23.87 13.68
CA SER A 222 -6.25 23.60 14.86
C SER A 222 -4.75 23.66 14.53
N GLY A 223 -4.34 23.13 13.38
CA GLY A 223 -2.97 23.25 12.87
C GLY A 223 -2.56 24.70 12.61
N ARG A 224 -3.43 25.49 11.95
CA ARG A 224 -3.22 26.93 11.73
C ARG A 224 -3.03 27.70 13.04
N ARG A 225 -3.84 27.40 14.06
CA ARG A 225 -3.70 28.03 15.40
C ARG A 225 -2.38 27.69 16.08
N ARG A 226 -1.90 26.45 15.98
CA ARG A 226 -0.58 26.05 16.53
C ARG A 226 0.58 26.77 15.82
N ILE A 227 0.52 26.89 14.50
CA ILE A 227 1.55 27.60 13.72
C ILE A 227 1.52 29.10 14.01
N ALA A 228 0.34 29.70 14.17
CA ALA A 228 0.19 31.11 14.53
C ALA A 228 0.66 31.41 15.97
N GLY A 229 0.30 30.56 16.93
CA GLY A 229 0.71 30.73 18.34
C GLY A 229 2.22 30.54 18.59
N GLY A 230 2.90 29.72 17.78
CA GLY A 230 4.35 29.56 17.84
C GLY A 230 5.16 30.74 17.28
N ARG A 231 4.51 31.70 16.59
CA ARG A 231 5.15 32.93 16.09
C ARG A 231 5.09 34.10 17.08
N THR A 232 4.28 34.00 18.13
CA THR A 232 4.10 35.07 19.14
C THR A 232 4.94 34.89 20.41
N SER A 233 5.73 33.81 20.51
CA SER A 233 6.61 33.53 21.66
C SER A 233 8.09 33.67 21.29
N ALA A 234 8.49 34.85 20.84
CA ALA A 234 9.87 35.32 20.90
C ALA A 234 9.91 36.44 21.96
N PRO A 235 10.51 36.23 23.14
CA PRO A 235 10.55 37.27 24.18
C PRO A 235 11.54 38.36 23.81
N ASP A 236 11.05 39.60 23.79
CA ASP A 236 11.85 40.82 23.77
C ASP A 236 12.33 41.08 25.21
N GLU A 237 13.39 40.39 25.65
CA GLU A 237 14.08 40.65 26.92
C GLU A 237 15.42 41.36 26.63
N ALA A 238 15.37 42.67 26.42
CA ALA A 238 16.56 43.52 26.45
C ALA A 238 16.22 44.98 26.83
N ARG A 239 16.03 45.21 28.15
CA ARG A 239 16.18 46.48 28.91
C ARG A 239 15.21 46.40 30.09
N THR A 240 15.65 46.35 31.34
CA THR A 240 16.42 47.41 32.02
C THR A 240 17.12 46.84 33.26
N GLN A 241 18.44 47.01 33.34
CA GLN A 241 19.23 46.89 34.57
C GLN A 241 19.50 48.29 35.12
N ASP A 242 19.24 48.42 36.43
CA ASP A 242 20.00 49.11 37.47
C ASP A 242 20.22 50.63 37.43
N GLY A 243 19.82 51.28 38.52
CA GLY A 243 20.16 52.67 38.83
C GLY A 243 19.50 53.19 40.12
N GLU A 244 19.83 52.60 41.27
CA GLU A 244 19.49 53.13 42.60
C GLU A 244 20.63 54.06 43.12
N PRO A 245 20.36 55.29 43.62
CA PRO A 245 21.38 56.12 44.25
C PRO A 245 21.43 56.02 45.79
N ASN A 246 22.67 56.05 46.29
CA ASN A 246 23.17 55.94 47.66
C ASN A 246 22.79 57.12 48.62
N VAL A 247 22.36 56.79 49.86
CA VAL A 247 22.86 57.22 51.22
C VAL A 247 22.79 58.74 51.59
N PRO A 248 22.33 59.15 52.82
CA PRO A 248 23.17 59.08 54.03
C PRO A 248 22.54 58.65 55.37
N THR A 249 23.41 58.01 56.15
CA THR A 249 23.30 57.66 57.57
C THR A 249 23.56 58.89 58.45
N ASP A 250 22.64 59.19 59.36
CA ASP A 250 22.83 60.15 60.46
C ASP A 250 23.29 59.40 61.72
N GLN A 251 24.49 59.72 62.25
CA GLN A 251 24.80 59.75 63.69
C GLN A 251 25.96 60.72 63.97
N GLN A 252 25.64 61.76 64.76
CA GLN A 252 26.51 62.70 65.51
C GLN A 252 27.44 63.65 64.74
#